data_AF-A0A166JAL0-F1
#
_entry.id   AF-A0A166JAL0-F1
#
_cell.length_a   1.000
_cell.length_b   1.000
_cell.length_c   1.000
_cell.angle_alpha   90.00
_cell.angle_beta   90.00
_cell.angle_gamma   90.00
#
_symmetry.space_group_name_H-M   'P 1'
#
loop_
_entity.id
_entity.type
_entity.pdbx_description
1 polymer ?
#
loop_
_entity_poly.entity_id
_entity_poly.type
_entity_poly.pdbx_seq_one_letter_code
_entity_poly.pdbx_strand_id
1 'polypeptide(L)'
;DMRAQMEDARHLAKYVFQRQYGLPSVFDARGPTGSGYMDRRLPLNAIHSSMLTTSQKLGSHKTPKRLKQSIDILEKTLWHHGKCRYKLLRNLACPSKVCL
;
A
#
# COMPACT_ATOMS: atom_id res chain seq x y z
N ASP A 1 -13.67 5.51 14.50
CA ASP A 1 -12.75 6.02 15.52
C ASP A 1 -11.60 6.72 14.81
N MET A 2 -11.35 7.99 15.12
CA MET A 2 -10.28 8.78 14.49
C MET A 2 -8.89 8.17 14.76
N ARG A 3 -8.70 7.50 15.91
CA ARG A 3 -7.41 6.89 16.26
C ARG A 3 -7.08 5.71 15.36
N ALA A 4 -8.05 4.83 15.12
CA ALA A 4 -7.90 3.69 14.23
C ALA A 4 -7.63 4.13 12.78
N GLN A 5 -8.36 5.14 12.30
CA GLN A 5 -8.16 5.66 10.94
C GLN A 5 -6.76 6.27 10.74
N MET A 6 -6.23 6.94 11.76
CA MET A 6 -4.85 7.44 11.74
C MET A 6 -3.81 6.33 11.81
N GLU A 7 -4.10 5.24 12.49
CA GLU A 7 -3.26 4.04 12.50
C GLU A 7 -3.21 3.39 11.11
N ASP A 8 -4.37 3.24 10.47
CA ASP A 8 -4.47 2.75 9.09
C ASP A 8 -3.70 3.64 8.11
N ALA A 9 -3.76 4.97 8.28
CA ALA A 9 -3.01 5.91 7.46
C ALA A 9 -1.49 5.76 7.63
N ARG A 10 -1.02 5.53 8.87
CA ARG A 10 0.41 5.24 9.13
C ARG A 10 0.82 3.89 8.60
N HIS A 11 -0.07 2.90 8.63
CA HIS A 11 0.18 1.60 8.03
C HIS A 11 0.29 1.72 6.51
N LEU A 12 -0.63 2.44 5.86
CA LEU A 12 -0.57 2.74 4.43
C LEU A 12 0.72 3.46 4.03
N ALA A 13 1.21 4.39 4.86
CA ALA A 13 2.46 5.09 4.60
C ALA A 13 3.67 4.15 4.47
N LYS A 14 3.67 3.01 5.16
CA LYS A 14 4.71 1.98 5.02
C LYS A 14 4.69 1.32 3.63
N TYR A 15 3.51 1.16 3.03
CA TYR A 15 3.38 0.61 1.66
C TYR A 15 3.76 1.63 0.59
N VAL A 16 3.32 2.88 0.74
CA VAL A 16 3.56 3.91 -0.27
C VAL A 16 5.02 4.37 -0.22
N PHE A 17 5.61 4.47 0.97
CA PHE A 17 6.94 5.03 1.18
C PHE A 17 7.93 4.01 1.75
N GLN A 18 7.90 2.76 1.30
CA GLN A 18 8.74 1.64 1.77
C GLN A 18 10.19 2.05 2.08
N ARG A 19 10.88 2.61 1.08
CA ARG A 19 12.31 3.00 1.19
C ARG A 19 12.60 3.99 2.32
N GLN A 20 11.61 4.78 2.69
CA GLN A 20 11.71 5.84 3.70
C GLN A 20 11.51 5.29 5.11
N TYR A 21 10.92 4.11 5.20
CA TYR A 21 10.86 3.26 6.38
C TYR A 21 11.97 2.20 6.40
N GLY A 22 12.92 2.26 5.45
CA GLY A 22 13.97 1.23 5.31
C GLY A 22 13.44 -0.14 4.87
N LEU A 23 12.22 -0.20 4.33
CA LEU A 23 11.61 -1.43 3.83
C LEU A 23 12.05 -1.72 2.39
N PRO A 24 12.17 -3.00 2.01
CA PRO A 24 12.49 -3.39 0.65
C PRO A 24 11.40 -2.91 -0.31
N SER A 25 11.82 -2.41 -1.47
CA SER A 25 10.92 -1.91 -2.51
C SER A 25 11.11 -2.61 -3.84
N VAL A 26 10.02 -2.75 -4.60
CA VAL A 26 10.05 -3.32 -5.96
C VAL A 26 10.94 -2.49 -6.90
N PHE A 27 11.15 -1.21 -6.57
CA PHE A 27 11.95 -0.27 -7.35
C PHE A 27 13.40 -0.19 -6.89
N ASP A 28 13.86 -1.05 -5.99
CA ASP A 28 15.27 -1.07 -5.59
C ASP A 28 16.12 -1.62 -6.75
N ALA A 29 16.71 -0.70 -7.52
CA ALA A 29 17.58 -1.01 -8.67
C ALA A 29 18.91 -1.71 -8.28
N ARG A 30 19.24 -1.71 -6.98
CA ARG A 30 20.33 -2.52 -6.41
C ARG A 30 19.71 -3.83 -5.95
N GLY A 31 19.56 -4.76 -6.88
CA GLY A 31 19.23 -6.14 -6.51
C GLY A 31 20.26 -6.64 -5.48
N PRO A 32 19.84 -7.40 -4.46
CA PRO A 32 20.80 -8.03 -3.57
C PRO A 32 21.66 -8.98 -4.42
N THR A 33 22.96 -8.67 -4.52
CA THR A 33 23.97 -9.68 -4.80
C THR A 33 23.86 -10.74 -3.71
N GLY A 34 23.09 -11.80 -3.98
CA GLY A 34 22.85 -12.89 -3.06
C GLY A 34 21.48 -12.81 -2.38
N SER A 35 20.56 -13.67 -2.84
CA SER A 35 19.45 -14.24 -2.07
C SER A 35 18.51 -13.25 -1.35
N GLY A 36 17.32 -13.01 -1.95
CA GLY A 36 16.15 -12.86 -1.07
C GLY A 36 14.94 -12.05 -1.51
N TYR A 37 14.94 -11.26 -2.59
CA TYR A 37 13.72 -10.52 -2.97
C TYR A 37 13.46 -10.44 -4.48
N MET A 38 12.28 -10.93 -4.85
CA MET A 38 11.52 -10.78 -6.10
C MET A 38 12.03 -11.54 -7.33
N ASP A 39 11.75 -12.84 -7.38
CA ASP A 39 11.52 -13.47 -8.67
C ASP A 39 10.33 -12.76 -9.34
N ARG A 40 10.59 -12.06 -10.45
CA ARG A 40 9.57 -11.36 -11.27
C ARG A 40 8.46 -12.31 -11.78
N ARG A 41 8.60 -13.62 -11.56
CA ARG A 41 7.62 -14.66 -11.89
C ARG A 41 6.60 -14.91 -10.79
N LEU A 42 6.77 -14.34 -9.60
CA LEU A 42 5.79 -14.51 -8.52
C LEU A 42 4.50 -13.75 -8.84
N PRO A 43 3.32 -14.38 -8.66
CA PRO A 43 2.04 -13.70 -8.85
C PRO A 43 1.95 -12.51 -7.88
N LEU A 44 1.32 -11.42 -8.31
CA LEU A 44 1.19 -10.15 -7.57
C LEU A 44 0.72 -10.35 -6.12
N ASN A 45 -0.13 -11.35 -5.89
CA ASN A 45 -0.65 -11.72 -4.58
C ASN A 45 0.43 -12.22 -3.62
N ALA A 46 1.43 -12.97 -4.12
CA ALA A 46 2.55 -13.47 -3.33
C ALA A 46 3.50 -12.33 -2.92
N ILE A 47 3.72 -11.38 -3.84
CA ILE A 47 4.50 -10.15 -3.60
C ILE A 47 3.81 -9.29 -2.53
N HIS A 48 2.49 -9.13 -2.64
CA HIS A 48 1.69 -8.39 -1.67
C HIS A 48 1.77 -9.03 -0.27
N SER A 49 1.66 -10.36 -0.20
CA SER A 49 1.73 -11.10 1.07
C SER A 49 3.11 -11.02 1.74
N SER A 50 4.20 -11.04 0.96
CA SER A 50 5.55 -10.87 1.51
C SER A 50 5.82 -9.44 2.02
N MET A 51 5.25 -8.41 1.36
CA MET A 51 5.31 -7.03 1.83
C MET A 51 4.47 -6.76 3.08
N LEU A 52 3.29 -7.37 3.15
CA LEU A 52 2.43 -7.36 4.32
C LEU A 52 3.16 -7.93 5.54
N THR A 53 3.75 -9.12 5.38
CA THR A 53 4.48 -9.78 6.46
C THR A 53 5.72 -9.01 6.90
N THR A 54 6.47 -8.38 5.99
CA THR A 54 7.62 -7.53 6.37
C THR A 54 7.19 -6.24 7.07
N SER A 55 6.12 -5.59 6.62
CA SER A 55 5.58 -4.38 7.25
C SER A 55 4.97 -4.64 8.64
N GLN A 56 4.36 -5.82 8.82
CA GLN A 56 3.84 -6.30 10.09
C GLN A 56 4.98 -6.66 11.06
N LYS A 57 6.03 -7.34 10.58
CA LYS A 57 7.22 -7.69 11.38
C LYS A 57 8.02 -6.48 11.85
N LEU A 58 7.99 -5.37 11.10
CA LEU A 58 8.65 -4.12 11.51
C LEU A 58 8.05 -3.51 12.79
N GLY A 59 6.85 -3.94 13.21
CA GLY A 59 6.23 -3.51 14.46
C GLY A 59 5.94 -2.00 14.53
N SER A 60 5.98 -1.46 15.75
CA SER A 60 5.82 -0.02 16.03
C SER A 60 7.03 0.75 15.50
N HIS A 61 6.90 1.28 14.28
CA HIS A 61 7.93 2.09 13.65
C HIS A 61 7.49 3.55 13.61
N LYS A 62 8.33 4.43 14.13
CA LYS A 62 8.07 5.87 14.13
C LYS A 62 7.95 6.39 12.70
N THR A 63 6.93 7.20 12.43
CA THR A 63 6.80 7.89 11.14
C THR A 63 7.98 8.85 10.93
N PRO A 64 8.74 8.72 9.83
CA PRO A 64 9.82 9.66 9.50
C PRO A 64 9.33 11.10 9.47
N LYS A 65 10.15 12.05 9.97
CA LYS A 65 9.75 13.46 10.11
C LYS A 65 9.24 14.06 8.79
N ARG A 66 9.90 13.74 7.66
CA ARG A 66 9.51 14.22 6.32
C ARG A 66 8.16 13.71 5.84
N LEU A 67 7.68 12.59 6.38
CA LEU A 67 6.41 11.98 5.97
C LEU A 67 5.22 12.41 6.83
N LYS A 68 5.43 13.16 7.91
CA LYS A 68 4.33 13.58 8.80
C LYS A 68 3.19 14.26 8.05
N GLN A 69 3.51 15.21 7.17
CA GLN A 69 2.51 15.95 6.37
C GLN A 69 1.78 15.05 5.37
N SER A 70 2.44 13.99 4.87
CA SER A 70 1.80 13.05 3.94
C SER A 70 0.76 12.16 4.61
N ILE A 71 0.84 11.94 5.93
CA ILE A 71 -0.13 11.09 6.63
C ILE A 71 -1.54 11.66 6.54
N ASP A 72 -1.70 12.97 6.66
CA ASP A 72 -3.02 13.61 6.58
C ASP A 72 -3.65 13.46 5.19
N ILE A 73 -2.83 13.43 4.14
CA ILE A 73 -3.27 13.18 2.77
C ILE A 73 -3.66 11.69 2.60
N LEU A 74 -2.86 10.78 3.16
CA LEU A 74 -3.12 9.35 3.12
C LEU A 74 -4.39 8.97 3.90
N GLU A 75 -4.65 9.63 5.03
CA GLU A 75 -5.88 9.47 5.81
C GLU A 75 -7.13 9.84 4.98
N LYS A 76 -7.11 11.00 4.32
CA LYS A 76 -8.17 11.43 3.40
C LYS A 76 -8.33 10.45 2.24
N THR A 77 -7.22 9.97 1.70
CA THR A 77 -7.22 8.99 0.60
C THR A 77 -7.89 7.68 1.02
N LEU A 78 -7.58 7.17 2.22
CA LEU A 78 -8.25 6.01 2.82
C LEU A 78 -9.75 6.24 3.02
N TRP A 79 -10.11 7.42 3.51
CA TRP A 79 -11.52 7.78 3.68
C TRP A 79 -12.27 7.76 2.35
N HIS A 80 -11.72 8.40 1.31
CA HIS A 80 -12.29 8.38 -0.04
C HIS A 80 -12.35 6.97 -0.61
N HIS A 81 -11.30 6.16 -0.41
CA HIS A 81 -11.27 4.76 -0.83
C HIS A 81 -12.42 3.96 -0.22
N GLY A 82 -12.63 4.07 1.11
CA GLY A 82 -13.71 3.39 1.81
C GLY A 82 -15.12 3.85 1.39
N LYS A 83 -15.25 5.09 0.91
CA LYS A 83 -16.51 5.64 0.38
C LYS A 83 -16.68 5.44 -1.13
N CYS A 84 -15.66 4.96 -1.83
CA CYS A 84 -15.69 4.80 -3.27
C CYS A 84 -16.61 3.64 -3.67
N ARG A 85 -17.63 3.94 -4.48
CA ARG A 85 -18.57 2.93 -4.99
C ARG A 85 -17.99 2.22 -6.20
N TYR A 86 -16.92 1.44 -6.01
CA TYR A 86 -16.19 0.77 -7.09
C TYR A 86 -17.07 -0.03 -8.04
N LYS A 87 -18.10 -0.73 -7.54
CA LYS A 87 -19.05 -1.48 -8.37
C LYS A 87 -19.86 -0.57 -9.30
N LEU A 88 -20.29 0.59 -8.79
CA LEU A 88 -21.04 1.57 -9.57
C LEU A 88 -20.14 2.20 -10.64
N LEU A 89 -18.93 2.62 -10.24
CA LEU A 89 -17.94 3.18 -11.16
C LEU A 89 -17.59 2.19 -12.28
N ARG A 90 -17.38 0.91 -11.93
CA ARG A 90 -17.16 -0.17 -12.90
C ARG A 90 -18.34 -0.30 -13.85
N ASN A 91 -19.57 -0.35 -13.33
CA ASN A 91 -20.75 -0.51 -14.18
C ASN A 91 -20.99 0.70 -15.11
N LEU A 92 -20.56 1.90 -14.72
CA LEU A 92 -20.64 3.10 -15.57
C LEU A 92 -19.63 3.04 -16.72
N ALA A 93 -18.39 2.64 -16.44
CA ALA A 93 -17.31 2.63 -17.43
C ALA A 93 -17.25 1.36 -18.29
N CYS A 94 -17.55 0.21 -17.69
CA CYS A 94 -17.50 -1.11 -18.32
C CYS A 94 -18.59 -2.00 -17.72
N PRO A 95 -19.86 -1.83 -18.15
CA PRO A 95 -20.95 -2.65 -17.69
C PRO A 95 -20.72 -4.11 -18.08
N SER A 96 -21.00 -5.04 -17.16
CA SER A 96 -20.82 -6.48 -17.39
C SER A 96 -21.79 -7.06 -18.43
N LYS A 97 -22.81 -6.29 -18.82
CA LYS A 97 -23.75 -6.62 -19.88
C LYS A 97 -23.87 -5.39 -20.77
N VAL A 98 -23.67 -5.58 -22.06
CA VAL A 98 -24.01 -4.55 -23.05
C VAL A 98 -25.53 -4.62 -23.20
N CYS A 99 -26.23 -3.54 -22.86
CA CYS A 99 -27.62 -3.40 -23.31
C CYS A 99 -27.56 -3.10 -24.81
N LEU A 100 -28.00 -4.06 -25.63
CA LEU A 100 -28.30 -3.85 -27.04
C LEU A 100 -29.60 -3.06 -27.18
#